data_AF-A0A522AQ35-F1
#
_entry.id   AF-A0A522AQ35-F1
#
_cell.length_a   1.000
_cell.length_b   1.000
_cell.length_c   1.000
_cell.angle_alpha   90.00
_cell.angle_beta   90.00
_cell.angle_gamma   90.00
#
_symmetry.space_group_name_H-M   'P 1'
#
loop_
_entity.id
_entity.type
_entity.pdbx_description
1 polymer ?
#
loop_
_entity_poly.entity_id
_entity_poly.type
_entity_poly.pdbx_seq_one_letter_code
_entity_poly.pdbx_strand_id
1 'polypeptide(L)'
;MKNNSRLKSLLALAVALGVMPARASLLTLDFNTAGGTVLDRNGAGSGFTARMPGSGANITGSDTNLLLRTGDGVLQLRSSPGADFNGQANMASATIVGVNLSTLGFTGENDFVAKATFVNLTNLHAYPDQLCLVVGTATTNLIRAGFINFDQYHPGADANEGFAVNTINAGDASPRFNVAVVGSTMTVEIRRTSGAWSVKVNGFDRLPNANGDGSGAPAPPSFLDSATNLFVGVVAMDLGNDSPWS
;
A
#
# COMPACT_ATOMS: atom_id res chain seq x y z
N MET A 1 62.53 -39.64 30.36
CA MET A 1 61.29 -39.48 29.56
C MET A 1 60.82 -38.03 29.67
N LYS A 2 60.59 -37.41 28.50
CA LYS A 2 60.20 -36.01 28.33
C LYS A 2 58.74 -35.77 28.74
N ASN A 3 58.48 -34.59 29.28
CA ASN A 3 57.43 -33.63 28.90
C ASN A 3 56.82 -32.97 30.13
N ASN A 4 56.77 -31.64 30.12
CA ASN A 4 55.63 -30.88 30.61
C ASN A 4 55.68 -29.49 29.96
N SER A 5 55.04 -29.38 28.79
CA SER A 5 54.73 -28.10 28.18
C SER A 5 53.57 -27.46 28.94
N ARG A 6 53.78 -26.23 29.44
CA ARG A 6 52.71 -25.43 30.03
C ARG A 6 51.96 -24.73 28.90
N LEU A 7 50.77 -25.23 28.59
CA LEU A 7 49.79 -24.58 27.72
C LEU A 7 49.20 -23.38 28.47
N LYS A 8 49.53 -22.15 28.05
CA LYS A 8 48.86 -20.93 28.54
C LYS A 8 47.56 -20.77 27.74
N SER A 9 46.44 -21.05 28.38
CA SER A 9 45.10 -20.80 27.81
C SER A 9 44.82 -19.31 27.83
N LEU A 10 44.67 -18.70 26.65
CA LEU A 10 44.09 -17.37 26.48
C LEU A 10 42.58 -17.49 26.68
N LEU A 11 42.04 -16.76 27.66
CA LEU A 11 40.62 -16.60 27.87
C LEU A 11 40.11 -15.50 26.91
N ALA A 12 39.42 -15.88 25.84
CA ALA A 12 38.72 -14.94 24.97
C ALA A 12 37.38 -14.57 25.63
N LEU A 13 37.22 -13.30 26.01
CA LEU A 13 35.98 -12.75 26.52
C LEU A 13 35.03 -12.49 25.33
N ALA A 14 34.10 -13.41 25.08
CA ALA A 14 33.03 -13.19 24.10
C ALA A 14 32.00 -12.23 24.70
N VAL A 15 31.97 -10.99 24.22
CA VAL A 15 30.88 -10.05 24.47
C VAL A 15 29.68 -10.54 23.64
N ALA A 16 28.72 -11.18 24.30
CA ALA A 16 27.43 -11.45 23.68
C ALA A 16 26.66 -10.13 23.57
N LEU A 17 26.75 -9.46 22.41
CA LEU A 17 25.77 -8.46 22.02
C LEU A 17 24.43 -9.18 21.88
N GLY A 18 23.58 -9.04 22.88
CA GLY A 18 22.20 -9.51 22.81
C GLY A 18 21.48 -8.74 21.71
N VAL A 19 21.29 -9.40 20.56
CA VAL A 19 20.30 -8.98 19.57
C VAL A 19 18.95 -9.15 20.24
N MET A 20 18.37 -8.06 20.76
CA MET A 20 16.97 -8.06 21.17
C MET A 20 16.15 -8.33 19.89
N PRO A 21 15.36 -9.42 19.83
CA PRO A 21 14.50 -9.64 18.68
C PRO A 21 13.51 -8.48 18.61
N ALA A 22 13.49 -7.75 17.49
CA ALA A 22 12.46 -6.76 17.23
C ALA A 22 11.10 -7.45 17.31
N ARG A 23 10.24 -7.03 18.26
CA ARG A 23 8.87 -7.53 18.32
C ARG A 23 8.13 -7.06 17.08
N ALA A 24 7.53 -7.98 16.33
CA ALA A 24 6.59 -7.63 15.28
C ALA A 24 5.42 -6.84 15.89
N SER A 25 5.23 -5.61 15.40
CA SER A 25 4.05 -4.81 15.73
C SER A 25 2.91 -5.20 14.80
N LEU A 26 1.70 -5.37 15.35
CA LEU A 26 0.49 -5.65 14.59
C LEU A 26 -0.48 -4.49 14.76
N LEU A 27 -0.92 -3.93 13.64
CA LEU A 27 -2.04 -3.00 13.58
C LEU A 27 -3.17 -3.66 12.79
N THR A 28 -4.37 -3.65 13.34
CA THR A 28 -5.59 -4.06 12.65
C THR A 28 -6.61 -2.95 12.77
N LEU A 29 -7.14 -2.50 11.63
CA LEU A 29 -8.24 -1.55 11.55
C LEU A 29 -9.48 -2.33 11.09
N ASP A 30 -10.39 -2.60 12.03
CA ASP A 30 -11.66 -3.27 11.76
C ASP A 30 -12.82 -2.29 11.60
N PHE A 31 -12.54 -0.99 11.76
CA PHE A 31 -13.47 0.12 11.62
C PHE A 31 -14.72 0.04 12.51
N ASN A 32 -14.74 -0.80 13.55
CA ASN A 32 -15.87 -0.91 14.49
C ASN A 32 -15.93 0.26 15.49
N THR A 33 -14.85 1.04 15.60
CA THR A 33 -14.75 2.23 16.45
C THR A 33 -13.99 3.34 15.75
N ALA A 34 -14.34 4.59 16.03
CA ALA A 34 -13.58 5.75 15.55
C ALA A 34 -12.20 5.82 16.24
N GLY A 35 -11.18 6.27 15.50
CA GLY A 35 -9.82 6.40 15.99
C GLY A 35 -8.88 7.03 14.97
N GLY A 36 -7.61 7.19 15.30
CA GLY A 36 -6.64 7.86 14.42
C GLY A 36 -6.84 9.37 14.33
N THR A 37 -6.09 10.01 13.44
CA THR A 37 -6.01 11.49 13.32
C THR A 37 -6.53 11.99 11.97
N VAL A 38 -6.67 11.12 10.97
CA VAL A 38 -7.32 11.46 9.72
C VAL A 38 -8.83 11.36 9.93
N LEU A 39 -9.50 12.51 9.85
CA LEU A 39 -10.94 12.61 10.11
C LEU A 39 -11.74 12.29 8.85
N ASP A 40 -12.86 11.59 9.03
CA ASP A 40 -13.87 11.38 8.00
C ASP A 40 -14.73 12.64 7.78
N ARG A 41 -15.68 12.57 6.84
CA ARG A 41 -16.54 13.70 6.48
C ARG A 41 -17.38 14.25 7.63
N ASN A 42 -17.63 13.45 8.67
CA ASN A 42 -18.40 13.84 9.85
C ASN A 42 -17.49 14.29 11.01
N GLY A 43 -16.17 14.30 10.81
CA GLY A 43 -15.19 14.65 11.84
C GLY A 43 -14.82 13.48 12.77
N ALA A 44 -15.28 12.26 12.49
CA ALA A 44 -14.89 11.07 13.24
C ALA A 44 -13.53 10.56 12.74
N GLY A 45 -12.67 10.08 13.64
CA GLY A 45 -11.39 9.50 13.21
C GLY A 45 -11.58 8.24 12.38
N SER A 46 -11.01 8.19 11.17
CA SER A 46 -11.15 7.10 10.20
C SER A 46 -10.42 5.80 10.55
N GLY A 47 -9.63 5.79 11.63
CA GLY A 47 -8.68 4.73 11.98
C GLY A 47 -7.26 5.01 11.47
N PHE A 48 -7.11 5.79 10.40
CA PHE A 48 -5.82 6.16 9.85
C PHE A 48 -5.19 7.37 10.55
N THR A 49 -3.85 7.44 10.53
CA THR A 49 -3.08 8.47 11.23
C THR A 49 -2.25 9.36 10.32
N ALA A 50 -2.18 9.04 9.02
CA ALA A 50 -1.38 9.77 8.06
C ALA A 50 -2.06 9.88 6.70
N ARG A 51 -1.68 10.93 5.98
CA ARG A 51 -1.83 11.04 4.53
C ARG A 51 -0.49 10.74 3.86
N MET A 52 -0.49 10.16 2.68
CA MET A 52 0.75 9.92 1.95
C MET A 52 1.42 11.27 1.60
N PRO A 53 2.74 11.43 1.80
CA PRO A 53 3.45 12.63 1.36
C PRO A 53 3.23 12.92 -0.13
N GLY A 54 2.89 14.18 -0.46
CA GLY A 54 2.50 14.59 -1.82
C GLY A 54 1.00 14.51 -2.10
N SER A 55 0.19 14.04 -1.14
CA SER A 55 -1.28 14.01 -1.25
C SER A 55 -1.99 14.91 -0.23
N GLY A 56 -3.21 15.33 -0.57
CA GLY A 56 -4.18 15.89 0.39
C GLY A 56 -3.78 17.24 1.02
N ALA A 57 -2.85 17.99 0.44
CA ALA A 57 -2.47 19.33 0.91
C ALA A 57 -3.66 20.31 0.99
N ASN A 58 -4.70 20.10 0.18
CA ASN A 58 -5.93 20.89 0.18
C ASN A 58 -6.97 20.37 1.21
N ILE A 59 -6.71 19.27 1.91
CA ILE A 59 -7.61 18.66 2.90
C ILE A 59 -7.15 19.02 4.31
N THR A 60 -7.57 20.19 4.79
CA THR A 60 -7.12 20.79 6.06
C THR A 60 -7.95 20.38 7.29
N GLY A 61 -8.94 19.51 7.12
CA GLY A 61 -9.82 19.03 8.18
C GLY A 61 -10.46 17.68 7.84
N SER A 62 -11.76 17.57 8.09
CA SER A 62 -12.58 16.41 7.70
C SER A 62 -12.42 16.08 6.22
N ASP A 63 -12.10 14.83 5.93
CA ASP A 63 -11.98 14.34 4.56
C ASP A 63 -13.36 14.00 4.00
N THR A 64 -13.82 14.79 3.05
CA THR A 64 -15.15 14.58 2.44
C THR A 64 -15.24 13.28 1.63
N ASN A 65 -14.12 12.65 1.27
CA ASN A 65 -14.07 11.38 0.55
C ASN A 65 -14.07 10.16 1.49
N LEU A 66 -14.07 10.37 2.80
CA LEU A 66 -14.10 9.29 3.78
C LEU A 66 -15.41 9.31 4.56
N LEU A 67 -15.97 8.12 4.80
CA LEU A 67 -17.08 7.94 5.71
C LEU A 67 -16.86 6.68 6.54
N LEU A 68 -16.66 6.84 7.84
CA LEU A 68 -16.57 5.71 8.76
C LEU A 68 -17.99 5.21 9.08
N ARG A 69 -18.24 3.92 8.87
CA ARG A 69 -19.51 3.27 9.18
C ARG A 69 -19.26 2.19 10.24
N THR A 70 -19.19 2.62 11.50
CA THR A 70 -18.85 1.73 12.62
C THR A 70 -19.84 0.60 12.83
N GLY A 71 -21.13 0.83 12.55
CA GLY A 71 -22.15 -0.22 12.62
C GLY A 71 -21.97 -1.33 11.58
N ASP A 72 -21.26 -1.04 10.49
CA ASP A 72 -20.99 -1.97 9.38
C ASP A 72 -19.54 -2.49 9.41
N GLY A 73 -18.68 -1.98 10.31
CA GLY A 73 -17.26 -2.34 10.37
C GLY A 73 -16.48 -1.96 9.11
N VAL A 74 -16.84 -0.86 8.43
CA VAL A 74 -16.16 -0.43 7.20
C VAL A 74 -15.82 1.05 7.19
N LEU A 75 -14.70 1.37 6.54
CA LEU A 75 -14.43 2.72 6.04
C LEU A 75 -14.80 2.76 4.57
N GLN A 76 -15.77 3.61 4.22
CA GLN A 76 -16.13 3.86 2.84
C GLN A 76 -15.22 4.94 2.27
N LEU A 77 -14.64 4.66 1.10
CA LEU A 77 -13.82 5.59 0.33
C LEU A 77 -14.58 6.01 -0.93
N ARG A 78 -14.69 7.31 -1.15
CA ARG A 78 -15.04 7.89 -2.45
C ARG A 78 -13.77 8.11 -3.25
N SER A 79 -13.86 7.92 -4.57
CA SER A 79 -12.76 8.23 -5.49
C SER A 79 -12.32 9.69 -5.37
N SER A 80 -11.01 9.90 -5.47
CA SER A 80 -10.44 11.24 -5.60
C SER A 80 -10.56 11.69 -7.07
N PRO A 81 -11.35 12.74 -7.36
CA PRO A 81 -11.61 13.22 -8.72
C PRO A 81 -10.37 13.75 -9.41
N GLY A 82 -10.14 13.40 -10.67
CA GLY A 82 -9.02 13.86 -11.50
C GLY A 82 -7.64 13.60 -10.91
N ALA A 83 -7.53 12.73 -9.90
CA ALA A 83 -6.26 12.41 -9.26
C ALA A 83 -5.55 11.32 -10.06
N ASP A 84 -4.28 11.55 -10.41
CA ASP A 84 -3.45 10.60 -11.14
C ASP A 84 -2.05 10.53 -10.55
N PHE A 85 -1.60 9.32 -10.21
CA PHE A 85 -0.20 9.08 -9.83
C PHE A 85 0.74 9.35 -11.00
N ASN A 86 0.34 9.03 -12.22
CA ASN A 86 1.15 9.29 -13.40
C ASN A 86 1.06 10.79 -13.73
N GLY A 87 2.17 11.52 -13.61
CA GLY A 87 2.18 12.96 -13.82
C GLY A 87 1.61 13.80 -12.67
N GLN A 88 1.16 13.18 -11.57
CA GLN A 88 0.77 13.85 -10.31
C GLN A 88 -0.40 14.83 -10.45
N ALA A 89 -1.36 14.52 -11.32
CA ALA A 89 -2.55 15.35 -11.48
C ALA A 89 -3.39 15.35 -10.19
N ASN A 90 -3.85 16.54 -9.79
CA ASN A 90 -4.72 16.79 -8.63
C ASN A 90 -4.34 16.10 -7.29
N MET A 91 -3.07 15.72 -7.10
CA MET A 91 -2.66 14.98 -5.90
C MET A 91 -2.85 15.79 -4.61
N ALA A 92 -2.77 17.11 -4.68
CA ALA A 92 -3.05 18.00 -3.56
C ALA A 92 -4.49 17.83 -2.99
N SER A 93 -5.43 17.35 -3.80
CA SER A 93 -6.82 17.09 -3.37
C SER A 93 -7.12 15.59 -3.18
N ALA A 94 -6.14 14.71 -3.41
CA ALA A 94 -6.32 13.27 -3.34
C ALA A 94 -6.37 12.74 -1.90
N THR A 95 -7.26 11.79 -1.66
CA THR A 95 -7.42 11.04 -0.41
C THR A 95 -6.60 9.76 -0.47
N ILE A 96 -5.37 9.82 0.03
CA ILE A 96 -4.49 8.66 0.21
C ILE A 96 -4.17 8.56 1.69
N VAL A 97 -4.77 7.59 2.37
CA VAL A 97 -4.81 7.54 3.84
C VAL A 97 -4.28 6.22 4.36
N GLY A 98 -3.59 6.27 5.48
CA GLY A 98 -2.78 5.16 5.93
C GLY A 98 -2.06 5.42 7.24
N VAL A 99 -0.95 4.72 7.41
CA VAL A 99 -0.05 4.81 8.56
C VAL A 99 1.40 4.85 8.08
N ASN A 100 2.25 5.59 8.78
CA ASN A 100 3.69 5.48 8.60
C ASN A 100 4.18 4.27 9.39
N LEU A 101 4.88 3.33 8.75
CA LEU A 101 5.36 2.12 9.43
C LEU A 101 6.34 2.42 10.55
N SER A 102 7.01 3.58 10.52
CA SER A 102 7.90 4.03 11.60
C SER A 102 7.15 4.21 12.93
N THR A 103 5.85 4.53 12.91
CA THR A 103 5.05 4.59 14.15
C THR A 103 4.78 3.20 14.75
N LEU A 104 5.00 2.15 13.96
CA LEU A 104 4.93 0.75 14.36
C LEU A 104 6.32 0.13 14.61
N GLY A 105 7.38 0.95 14.57
CA GLY A 105 8.76 0.53 14.85
C GLY A 105 9.56 0.08 13.63
N PHE A 106 9.07 0.30 12.41
CA PHE A 106 9.84 0.02 11.19
C PHE A 106 11.06 0.95 11.07
N THR A 107 12.23 0.38 10.81
CA THR A 107 13.51 1.10 10.68
C THR A 107 14.12 1.01 9.29
N GLY A 108 13.51 0.27 8.35
CA GLY A 108 14.05 0.02 7.00
C GLY A 108 14.54 -1.40 6.78
N GLU A 109 14.93 -2.11 7.85
CA GLU A 109 15.47 -3.48 7.77
C GLU A 109 14.44 -4.55 8.11
N ASN A 110 13.31 -4.16 8.70
CA ASN A 110 12.31 -5.12 9.17
C ASN A 110 11.51 -5.71 8.01
N ASP A 111 11.11 -6.96 8.21
CA ASP A 111 10.06 -7.57 7.41
C ASP A 111 8.71 -6.96 7.75
N PHE A 112 7.84 -6.83 6.75
CA PHE A 112 6.46 -6.39 6.96
C PHE A 112 5.50 -7.07 5.99
N VAL A 113 4.23 -7.09 6.39
CA VAL A 113 3.11 -7.51 5.55
C VAL A 113 2.01 -6.46 5.69
N ALA A 114 1.65 -5.83 4.57
CA ALA A 114 0.52 -4.93 4.46
C ALA A 114 -0.63 -5.68 3.78
N LYS A 115 -1.83 -5.64 4.36
CA LYS A 115 -3.03 -6.24 3.80
C LYS A 115 -4.20 -5.29 3.84
N ALA A 116 -4.99 -5.29 2.78
CA ALA A 116 -6.29 -4.62 2.72
C ALA A 116 -7.33 -5.59 2.16
N THR A 117 -8.54 -5.53 2.70
CA THR A 117 -9.72 -6.18 2.13
C THR A 117 -10.71 -5.11 1.76
N PHE A 118 -11.08 -5.06 0.49
CA PHE A 118 -12.11 -4.18 -0.03
C PHE A 118 -13.35 -5.03 -0.28
N VAL A 119 -14.48 -4.60 0.26
CA VAL A 119 -15.77 -5.30 0.19
C VAL A 119 -16.81 -4.41 -0.45
N ASN A 120 -17.93 -5.00 -0.87
CA ASN A 120 -19.04 -4.27 -1.50
C ASN A 120 -18.58 -3.45 -2.70
N LEU A 121 -17.62 -3.97 -3.47
CA LEU A 121 -17.16 -3.34 -4.69
C LEU A 121 -18.32 -3.34 -5.70
N THR A 122 -18.76 -2.15 -6.08
CA THR A 122 -19.75 -1.98 -7.14
C THR A 122 -19.02 -2.00 -8.47
N ASN A 123 -19.15 -3.10 -9.21
CA ASN A 123 -18.52 -3.27 -10.52
C ASN A 123 -19.35 -2.64 -11.66
N LEU A 124 -20.04 -1.52 -11.38
CA LEU A 124 -20.90 -0.84 -12.33
C LEU A 124 -20.14 0.35 -12.92
N HIS A 125 -19.73 0.19 -14.19
CA HIS A 125 -19.22 1.18 -15.15
C HIS A 125 -18.37 2.36 -14.64
N ALA A 126 -17.13 2.39 -15.16
CA ALA A 126 -16.16 3.49 -15.13
C ALA A 126 -15.58 3.93 -13.78
N TYR A 127 -16.13 3.54 -12.61
CA TYR A 127 -15.66 4.11 -11.32
C TYR A 127 -15.55 3.10 -10.16
N PRO A 128 -14.56 3.27 -9.25
CA PRO A 128 -13.38 4.14 -9.40
C PRO A 128 -12.46 3.59 -10.50
N ASP A 129 -11.67 4.47 -11.14
CA ASP A 129 -10.63 4.04 -12.08
C ASP A 129 -9.61 3.12 -11.42
N GLN A 130 -9.27 3.40 -10.16
CA GLN A 130 -8.31 2.60 -9.41
C GLN A 130 -8.69 2.52 -7.94
N LEU A 131 -8.61 1.33 -7.36
CA LEU A 131 -8.70 1.11 -5.92
C LEU A 131 -7.52 0.27 -5.47
N CYS A 132 -6.66 0.84 -4.61
CA CYS A 132 -5.35 0.27 -4.32
C CYS A 132 -5.03 0.21 -2.83
N LEU A 133 -4.27 -0.81 -2.45
CA LEU A 133 -3.29 -0.76 -1.37
C LEU A 133 -1.98 -0.17 -1.93
N VAL A 134 -1.35 0.72 -1.17
CA VAL A 134 -0.10 1.37 -1.54
C VAL A 134 0.97 1.21 -0.48
N VAL A 135 2.22 1.06 -0.92
CA VAL A 135 3.41 1.12 -0.05
C VAL A 135 4.46 2.02 -0.71
N GLY A 136 4.96 3.03 -0.01
CA GLY A 136 5.95 3.94 -0.59
C GLY A 136 6.37 5.05 0.35
N THR A 137 7.14 6.01 -0.15
CA THR A 137 7.61 7.17 0.62
C THR A 137 6.88 8.46 0.28
N ALA A 138 6.30 8.54 -0.93
CA ALA A 138 5.54 9.67 -1.42
C ALA A 138 4.67 9.24 -2.62
N THR A 139 3.76 10.11 -3.05
CA THR A 139 2.97 9.93 -4.29
C THR A 139 3.82 9.78 -5.56
N THR A 140 5.09 10.16 -5.49
CA THR A 140 6.04 10.04 -6.60
C THR A 140 6.88 8.77 -6.55
N ASN A 141 6.88 8.03 -5.44
CA ASN A 141 7.75 6.88 -5.18
C ASN A 141 7.02 5.84 -4.32
N LEU A 142 6.33 4.92 -4.99
CA LEU A 142 5.52 3.89 -4.34
C LEU A 142 5.27 2.68 -5.25
N ILE A 143 4.84 1.58 -4.66
CA ILE A 143 4.16 0.49 -5.35
C ILE A 143 2.66 0.57 -5.04
N ARG A 144 1.83 0.29 -6.05
CA ARG A 144 0.37 0.30 -5.98
C ARG A 144 -0.14 -1.05 -6.46
N ALA A 145 -1.07 -1.65 -5.72
CA ALA A 145 -1.70 -2.90 -6.12
C ALA A 145 -3.17 -2.91 -5.73
N GLY A 146 -4.02 -3.53 -6.55
CA GLY A 146 -5.46 -3.55 -6.35
C GLY A 146 -6.16 -3.85 -7.66
N PHE A 147 -7.18 -3.07 -8.01
CA PHE A 147 -7.76 -3.11 -9.35
C PHE A 147 -7.62 -1.78 -10.09
N ILE A 148 -7.54 -1.88 -11.41
CA ILE A 148 -7.70 -0.79 -12.37
C ILE A 148 -8.92 -1.08 -13.23
N ASN A 149 -9.72 -0.06 -13.52
CA ASN A 149 -10.88 -0.17 -14.37
C ASN A 149 -10.46 0.00 -15.85
N PHE A 150 -10.81 -0.98 -16.67
CA PHE A 150 -10.57 -0.96 -18.11
C PHE A 150 -11.88 -1.06 -18.91
N ASP A 151 -12.95 -0.36 -18.50
CA ASP A 151 -14.28 -0.45 -19.13
C ASP A 151 -14.25 -0.15 -20.64
N GLN A 152 -13.35 0.74 -21.08
CA GLN A 152 -13.10 1.00 -22.51
C GLN A 152 -12.75 -0.27 -23.33
N TYR A 153 -12.21 -1.30 -22.69
CA TYR A 153 -11.86 -2.59 -23.28
C TYR A 153 -12.88 -3.71 -22.95
N HIS A 154 -13.83 -3.45 -22.05
CA HIS A 154 -14.84 -4.40 -21.58
C HIS A 154 -16.28 -3.82 -21.57
N PRO A 155 -16.77 -3.26 -22.70
CA PRO A 155 -18.05 -2.56 -22.73
C PRO A 155 -19.21 -3.48 -22.31
N GLY A 156 -19.92 -3.09 -21.25
CA GLY A 156 -21.08 -3.82 -20.72
C GLY A 156 -20.74 -5.00 -19.80
N ALA A 157 -19.49 -5.13 -19.34
CA ALA A 157 -19.03 -6.18 -18.46
C ALA A 157 -18.24 -5.63 -17.26
N ASP A 158 -17.92 -6.50 -16.29
CA ASP A 158 -16.98 -6.17 -15.22
C ASP A 158 -15.59 -5.95 -15.82
N ALA A 159 -15.01 -4.79 -15.52
CA ALA A 159 -13.76 -4.30 -16.08
C ALA A 159 -12.71 -4.00 -15.00
N ASN A 160 -12.98 -4.39 -13.75
CA ASN A 160 -12.07 -4.17 -12.63
C ASN A 160 -11.00 -5.26 -12.61
N GLU A 161 -9.88 -5.00 -13.28
CA GLU A 161 -8.78 -5.92 -13.47
C GLU A 161 -7.74 -5.82 -12.35
N GLY A 162 -7.35 -6.96 -11.78
CA GLY A 162 -6.30 -6.99 -10.77
C GLY A 162 -4.95 -6.54 -11.33
N PHE A 163 -4.29 -5.58 -10.69
CA PHE A 163 -3.01 -5.03 -11.17
C PHE A 163 -2.02 -4.73 -10.06
N ALA A 164 -0.77 -4.50 -10.45
CA ALA A 164 0.16 -3.69 -9.69
C ALA A 164 1.08 -2.87 -10.60
N VAL A 165 1.64 -1.79 -10.09
CA VAL A 165 2.57 -0.91 -10.82
C VAL A 165 3.51 -0.22 -9.84
N ASN A 166 4.74 0.02 -10.29
CA ASN A 166 5.67 0.89 -9.59
C ASN A 166 5.45 2.32 -10.08
N THR A 167 5.35 3.28 -9.18
CA THR A 167 5.44 4.70 -9.51
C THR A 167 6.81 5.18 -9.05
N ILE A 168 7.66 5.58 -10.00
CA ILE A 168 9.06 5.98 -9.78
C ILE A 168 9.23 7.38 -10.35
N ASN A 169 9.67 8.34 -9.52
CA ASN A 169 9.81 9.74 -9.91
C ASN A 169 8.56 10.30 -10.62
N ALA A 170 7.37 10.06 -10.04
CA ALA A 170 6.08 10.51 -10.58
C ALA A 170 5.60 9.85 -11.90
N GLY A 171 6.34 8.87 -12.42
CA GLY A 171 5.95 8.12 -13.61
C GLY A 171 5.60 6.67 -13.27
N ASP A 172 4.61 6.12 -13.95
CA ASP A 172 4.34 4.68 -13.87
C ASP A 172 5.42 3.87 -14.61
N ALA A 173 5.83 2.78 -13.98
CA ALA A 173 6.88 1.89 -14.41
C ALA A 173 6.52 0.44 -14.08
N SER A 174 6.97 -0.46 -14.95
CA SER A 174 6.87 -1.90 -14.73
C SER A 174 5.45 -2.40 -14.42
N PRO A 175 4.39 -1.97 -15.12
CA PRO A 175 3.04 -2.39 -14.77
C PRO A 175 2.91 -3.90 -14.85
N ARG A 176 1.91 -4.46 -14.16
CA ARG A 176 1.46 -5.83 -14.36
C ARG A 176 -0.04 -5.86 -14.24
N PHE A 177 -0.70 -5.98 -15.37
CA PHE A 177 -2.15 -6.06 -15.48
C PHE A 177 -2.63 -7.51 -15.44
N ASN A 178 -3.94 -7.70 -15.36
CA ASN A 178 -4.55 -9.02 -15.41
C ASN A 178 -5.98 -8.99 -15.92
N VAL A 179 -6.27 -9.87 -16.87
CA VAL A 179 -7.61 -10.07 -17.43
C VAL A 179 -8.62 -10.70 -16.44
N ALA A 180 -8.22 -11.08 -15.21
CA ALA A 180 -9.17 -11.63 -14.24
C ALA A 180 -9.77 -10.51 -13.39
N VAL A 181 -11.08 -10.38 -13.48
CA VAL A 181 -11.90 -9.47 -12.69
C VAL A 181 -11.80 -9.77 -11.19
N VAL A 182 -11.76 -8.72 -10.36
CA VAL A 182 -11.59 -8.88 -8.91
C VAL A 182 -12.89 -9.26 -8.17
N GLY A 183 -14.06 -9.12 -8.81
CA GLY A 183 -15.37 -9.41 -8.21
C GLY A 183 -15.78 -8.37 -7.17
N SER A 184 -16.76 -8.70 -6.32
CA SER A 184 -17.31 -7.78 -5.30
C SER A 184 -16.46 -7.66 -4.03
N THR A 185 -15.46 -8.52 -3.88
CA THR A 185 -14.52 -8.52 -2.75
C THR A 185 -13.12 -8.72 -3.28
N MET A 186 -12.22 -7.82 -2.90
CA MET A 186 -10.80 -7.85 -3.28
C MET A 186 -9.93 -7.90 -2.04
N THR A 187 -8.96 -8.81 -2.03
CA THR A 187 -7.88 -8.83 -1.04
C THR A 187 -6.57 -8.44 -1.72
N VAL A 188 -5.81 -7.55 -1.10
CA VAL A 188 -4.50 -7.12 -1.58
C VAL A 188 -3.47 -7.35 -0.49
N GLU A 189 -2.34 -7.96 -0.85
CA GLU A 189 -1.18 -8.16 0.02
C GLU A 189 0.05 -7.57 -0.65
N ILE A 190 0.76 -6.67 0.05
CA ILE A 190 2.11 -6.22 -0.32
C ILE A 190 3.01 -6.57 0.86
N ARG A 191 4.08 -7.33 0.61
CA ARG A 191 5.00 -7.77 1.66
C ARG A 191 6.46 -7.66 1.24
N ARG A 192 7.31 -7.48 2.24
CA ARG A 192 8.76 -7.62 2.14
C ARG A 192 9.21 -8.59 3.23
N THR A 193 9.87 -9.68 2.84
CA THR A 193 10.36 -10.70 3.76
C THR A 193 11.77 -11.10 3.37
N SER A 194 12.72 -10.95 4.29
CA SER A 194 14.15 -11.18 4.06
C SER A 194 14.66 -10.45 2.81
N GLY A 195 14.20 -9.20 2.62
CA GLY A 195 14.52 -8.36 1.46
C GLY A 195 13.77 -8.71 0.16
N ALA A 196 13.02 -9.80 0.11
CA ALA A 196 12.25 -10.19 -1.08
C ALA A 196 10.84 -9.61 -1.05
N TRP A 197 10.42 -9.01 -2.16
CA TRP A 197 9.08 -8.45 -2.34
C TRP A 197 8.10 -9.46 -2.91
N SER A 198 6.85 -9.39 -2.46
CA SER A 198 5.73 -10.13 -3.07
C SER A 198 4.47 -9.28 -3.02
N VAL A 199 3.71 -9.33 -4.11
CA VAL A 199 2.47 -8.58 -4.28
C VAL A 199 1.41 -9.54 -4.76
N LYS A 200 0.26 -9.54 -4.12
CA LYS A 200 -0.88 -10.38 -4.52
C LYS A 200 -2.17 -9.59 -4.54
N VAL A 201 -3.01 -9.90 -5.53
CA VAL A 201 -4.41 -9.47 -5.60
C VAL A 201 -5.25 -10.74 -5.72
N ASN A 202 -6.18 -10.95 -4.79
CA ASN A 202 -6.99 -12.18 -4.68
C ASN A 202 -6.16 -13.47 -4.69
N GLY A 203 -4.99 -13.43 -4.07
CA GLY A 203 -4.06 -14.56 -4.01
C GLY A 203 -3.21 -14.77 -5.26
N PHE A 204 -3.53 -14.12 -6.38
CA PHE A 204 -2.74 -14.16 -7.61
C PHE A 204 -1.53 -13.24 -7.52
N ASP A 205 -0.38 -13.73 -7.97
CA ASP A 205 0.84 -12.93 -8.04
C ASP A 205 0.69 -11.74 -8.99
N ARG A 206 0.99 -10.56 -8.47
CA ARG A 206 0.98 -9.29 -9.18
C ARG A 206 2.27 -8.51 -8.95
N LEU A 207 3.39 -9.16 -8.61
CA LEU A 207 4.66 -8.44 -8.57
C LEU A 207 4.91 -7.79 -9.96
N PRO A 208 5.12 -6.46 -10.04
CA PRO A 208 5.42 -5.72 -11.27
C PRO A 208 6.39 -6.44 -12.21
N ASN A 209 6.24 -6.25 -13.53
CA ASN A 209 7.10 -6.88 -14.54
C ASN A 209 7.95 -5.83 -15.27
N ALA A 210 9.13 -6.21 -15.77
CA ALA A 210 10.11 -5.26 -16.29
C ALA A 210 9.65 -4.48 -17.53
N ASN A 211 8.76 -5.04 -18.35
CA ASN A 211 8.33 -4.40 -19.60
C ASN A 211 7.08 -3.54 -19.39
N GLY A 212 6.96 -2.46 -20.16
CA GLY A 212 5.83 -1.52 -20.11
C GLY A 212 4.47 -2.10 -20.54
N ASP A 213 4.47 -3.25 -21.22
CA ASP A 213 3.27 -3.99 -21.63
C ASP A 213 2.81 -5.01 -20.56
N GLY A 214 3.49 -5.04 -19.41
CA GLY A 214 3.23 -5.98 -18.34
C GLY A 214 3.80 -7.38 -18.53
N SER A 215 4.67 -7.58 -19.52
CA SER A 215 5.42 -8.82 -19.74
C SER A 215 6.85 -8.76 -19.17
N GLY A 216 7.58 -9.88 -19.27
CA GLY A 216 8.99 -9.95 -18.90
C GLY A 216 9.24 -10.50 -17.49
N ALA A 217 10.48 -10.32 -17.02
CA ALA A 217 10.89 -10.79 -15.71
C ALA A 217 10.29 -9.92 -14.58
N PRO A 218 10.12 -10.46 -13.36
CA PRO A 218 9.67 -9.67 -12.22
C PRO A 218 10.60 -8.48 -11.93
N ALA A 219 10.00 -7.33 -11.67
CA ALA A 219 10.64 -6.04 -11.37
C ALA A 219 10.19 -5.53 -9.98
N PRO A 220 10.72 -6.10 -8.89
CA PRO A 220 10.33 -5.69 -7.53
C PRO A 220 10.62 -4.20 -7.29
N PRO A 221 9.92 -3.54 -6.34
CA PRO A 221 10.12 -2.13 -6.04
C PRO A 221 11.41 -1.89 -5.23
N SER A 222 12.56 -2.27 -5.78
CA SER A 222 13.86 -2.19 -5.11
C SER A 222 14.29 -0.74 -4.82
N PHE A 223 13.70 0.24 -5.50
CA PHE A 223 13.85 1.66 -5.17
C PHE A 223 13.33 2.03 -3.78
N LEU A 224 12.56 1.14 -3.12
CA LEU A 224 12.10 1.29 -1.74
C LEU A 224 12.97 0.54 -0.72
N ASP A 225 13.98 -0.24 -1.14
CA ASP A 225 14.70 -1.16 -0.23
C ASP A 225 15.50 -0.46 0.87
N SER A 226 15.92 0.79 0.64
CA SER A 226 16.64 1.62 1.61
C SER A 226 15.74 2.58 2.38
N ALA A 227 14.43 2.59 2.12
CA ALA A 227 13.51 3.51 2.75
C ALA A 227 13.29 3.15 4.23
N THR A 228 13.43 4.13 5.11
CA THR A 228 13.20 3.99 6.56
C THR A 228 11.85 4.56 7.00
N ASN A 229 11.15 5.23 6.09
CA ASN A 229 9.93 6.01 6.33
C ASN A 229 8.78 5.54 5.44
N LEU A 230 8.65 4.23 5.24
CA LEU A 230 7.56 3.68 4.43
C LEU A 230 6.19 4.02 5.03
N PHE A 231 5.31 4.51 4.17
CA PHE A 231 3.89 4.65 4.38
C PHE A 231 3.16 3.44 3.78
N VAL A 232 2.14 2.96 4.49
CA VAL A 232 1.19 1.96 3.99
C VAL A 232 -0.21 2.54 4.07
N GLY A 233 -0.98 2.48 3.00
CA GLY A 233 -2.32 3.04 2.99
C GLY A 233 -3.18 2.56 1.84
N VAL A 234 -4.37 3.14 1.74
CA VAL A 234 -5.36 2.83 0.71
C VAL A 234 -5.77 4.10 -0.04
N VAL A 235 -6.23 3.91 -1.27
CA VAL A 235 -6.68 4.99 -2.14
C VAL A 235 -7.72 4.50 -3.12
N ALA A 236 -8.72 5.34 -3.40
CA ALA A 236 -9.59 5.25 -4.57
C ALA A 236 -9.36 6.48 -5.46
N MET A 237 -9.16 6.30 -6.76
CA MET A 237 -8.96 7.37 -7.74
C MET A 237 -9.97 7.27 -8.87
N ASP A 238 -10.27 8.43 -9.44
CA ASP A 238 -11.05 8.60 -10.65
C ASP A 238 -10.30 9.63 -11.49
N LEU A 239 -9.51 9.17 -12.46
CA LEU A 239 -8.71 9.98 -13.36
C LEU A 239 -9.59 10.77 -14.32
N GLY A 240 -10.68 10.16 -14.81
CA GLY A 240 -11.62 10.81 -15.74
C GLY A 240 -12.46 11.92 -15.09
N ASN A 241 -12.54 11.94 -13.75
CA ASN A 241 -13.39 12.85 -12.99
C ASN A 241 -14.87 12.79 -13.43
N ASP A 242 -15.30 11.59 -13.79
CA ASP A 242 -16.61 11.30 -14.33
C ASP A 242 -17.44 10.42 -13.36
N SER A 243 -16.88 10.05 -12.20
CA SER A 243 -17.66 9.44 -11.11
C SER A 243 -18.75 10.41 -10.65
N PRO A 244 -20.03 10.00 -10.63
CA PRO A 244 -21.08 10.85 -10.11
C PRO A 244 -20.86 11.16 -8.63
N TRP A 245 -20.88 12.44 -8.29
CA TRP A 245 -20.93 12.93 -6.91
C TRP A 245 -22.37 12.84 -6.41
N SER A 246 -22.78 11.70 -5.87
CA SER A 246 -24.04 11.58 -5.13
C SER A 246 -23.78 11.40 -3.64
#